data_AF-A0A935YVG5-F1
#
_entry.id   AF-A0A935YVG5-F1
#
_cell.length_a   1.000
_cell.length_b   1.000
_cell.length_c   1.000
_cell.angle_alpha   90.00
_cell.angle_beta   90.00
_cell.angle_gamma   90.00
#
_symmetry.space_group_name_H-M   'P 1'
#
loop_
_entity.id
_entity.type
_entity.pdbx_description
1 polymer ?
#
loop_
_entity_poly.entity_id
_entity_poly.type
_entity_poly.pdbx_seq_one_letter_code
_entity_poly.pdbx_strand_id
1 'polypeptide(L)'
;MYIISIITSVYSILNREQKTKMLFLQIFFAFSAVIQVIGVASIAPFIGLISNPESISTNKVFAFLYQFGDFTSTESFVFGFAILSIVMIVVSNGVSALTLWLQFGFQFILVLVCSFRSMKISL
;
A
#
# COMPACT_ATOMS: atom_id res chain seq x y z
N MET A 1 -0.18 25.33 -21.30
CA MET A 1 -1.62 25.35 -21.65
C MET A 1 -2.08 24.16 -22.51
N TYR A 2 -1.23 23.58 -23.39
CA TYR A 2 -1.61 22.43 -24.24
C TYR A 2 -1.93 21.13 -23.46
N ILE A 3 -1.10 20.78 -22.48
CA ILE A 3 -1.27 19.55 -21.67
C ILE A 3 -2.59 19.52 -20.88
N ILE A 4 -2.98 20.66 -20.29
CA ILE A 4 -4.22 20.75 -19.53
C ILE A 4 -5.43 20.51 -20.44
N SER A 5 -5.41 21.06 -21.66
CA SER A 5 -6.47 20.85 -22.65
C SER A 5 -6.65 19.37 -23.02
N ILE A 6 -5.53 18.64 -23.19
CA ILE A 6 -5.55 17.20 -23.46
C ILE A 6 -6.15 16.44 -22.27
N ILE A 7 -5.71 16.74 -21.04
CA ILE A 7 -6.23 16.09 -19.82
C ILE A 7 -7.74 16.32 -19.70
N THR A 8 -8.22 17.54 -19.90
CA THR A 8 -9.65 17.84 -19.85
C THR A 8 -10.44 17.15 -20.96
N SER A 9 -9.86 17.02 -22.16
CA SER A 9 -10.48 16.32 -23.29
C SER A 9 -10.62 14.82 -23.01
N VAL A 10 -9.56 14.17 -22.53
CA VAL A 10 -9.59 12.76 -22.10
C VAL A 10 -10.59 12.56 -20.97
N TYR A 11 -10.59 13.46 -19.99
CA TYR A 11 -11.53 13.39 -18.87
C TYR A 11 -13.00 13.58 -19.29
N SER A 12 -13.27 14.30 -20.38
CA SER A 12 -14.62 14.47 -20.94
C SER A 12 -15.16 13.19 -21.60
N ILE A 13 -14.27 12.31 -22.08
CA ILE A 13 -14.62 11.04 -22.73
C ILE A 13 -15.07 9.99 -21.70
N LEU A 14 -14.68 10.12 -20.43
CA LEU A 14 -15.07 9.18 -19.38
C LEU A 14 -16.49 9.43 -18.86
N ASN A 15 -17.24 8.34 -18.66
CA ASN A 15 -18.55 8.36 -18.02
C ASN A 15 -18.43 8.62 -16.50
N ARG A 16 -19.52 9.09 -15.87
CA ARG A 16 -19.57 9.42 -14.43
C ARG A 16 -19.18 8.23 -13.54
N GLU A 17 -19.62 7.03 -13.90
CA GLU A 17 -19.28 5.79 -13.19
C GLU A 17 -17.76 5.48 -13.24
N GLN A 18 -17.13 5.66 -14.41
CA GLN A 18 -15.69 5.41 -14.57
C GLN A 18 -14.86 6.40 -13.76
N LYS A 19 -15.30 7.66 -13.67
CA LYS A 19 -14.65 8.69 -12.85
C LYS A 19 -14.70 8.35 -11.37
N THR A 20 -15.85 7.89 -10.86
CA THR A 20 -15.99 7.47 -9.46
C THR A 20 -15.13 6.25 -9.15
N LYS A 21 -15.13 5.23 -10.02
CA LYS A 21 -14.27 4.04 -9.87
C LYS A 21 -12.78 4.41 -9.88
N MET A 22 -12.37 5.30 -10.78
CA MET A 22 -11.00 5.80 -10.86
C MET A 22 -10.58 6.52 -9.58
N LEU A 23 -11.44 7.40 -9.04
CA LEU A 23 -11.16 8.12 -7.79
C LEU A 23 -11.03 7.15 -6.61
N PHE A 24 -11.90 6.16 -6.50
CA PHE A 24 -11.84 5.15 -5.45
C PHE A 24 -10.55 4.32 -5.53
N LEU A 25 -10.16 3.88 -6.73
CA LEU A 25 -8.90 3.17 -6.97
C LEU A 25 -7.69 4.04 -6.63
N GLN A 26 -7.73 5.34 -6.93
CA GLN A 26 -6.65 6.26 -6.60
C GLN A 26 -6.46 6.40 -5.08
N ILE A 27 -7.56 6.52 -4.33
CA ILE A 27 -7.53 6.57 -2.86
C ILE A 27 -7.00 5.24 -2.31
N PHE A 28 -7.48 4.11 -2.83
CA PHE A 28 -7.01 2.78 -2.42
C PHE A 28 -5.52 2.59 -2.71
N PHE A 29 -5.04 3.09 -3.86
CA PHE A 29 -3.61 3.08 -4.21
C PHE A 29 -2.77 3.92 -3.25
N ALA A 30 -3.22 5.12 -2.91
CA ALA A 30 -2.52 5.95 -1.92
C ALA A 30 -2.44 5.25 -0.55
N PHE A 31 -3.53 4.60 -0.12
CA PHE A 31 -3.55 3.83 1.11
C PHE A 31 -2.60 2.62 1.06
N SER A 32 -2.58 1.89 -0.05
CA SER A 32 -1.64 0.80 -0.30
C SER A 32 -0.18 1.25 -0.19
N ALA A 33 0.16 2.42 -0.72
CA ALA A 33 1.49 2.98 -0.62
C ALA A 33 1.90 3.28 0.84
N VAL A 34 0.97 3.77 1.67
CA VAL A 34 1.23 3.98 3.11
C VAL A 34 1.52 2.65 3.81
N ILE A 35 0.72 1.61 3.54
CA ILE A 35 0.94 0.27 4.09
C ILE A 35 2.30 -0.28 3.65
N GLN A 36 2.68 -0.07 2.39
CA GLN A 36 3.98 -0.50 1.87
C GLN A 36 5.15 0.14 2.60
N VAL A 37 5.08 1.45 2.82
CA VAL A 37 6.11 2.18 3.58
C VAL A 37 6.19 1.66 5.01
N ILE A 38 5.05 1.44 5.67
CA ILE A 38 5.00 0.88 7.04
C ILE A 38 5.62 -0.54 7.07
N GLY A 39 5.26 -1.38 6.10
CA GLY A 39 5.78 -2.75 5.99
C GLY A 39 7.29 -2.79 5.84
N VAL A 40 7.86 -1.97 4.95
CA VAL A 40 9.32 -1.87 4.76
C VAL A 40 10.00 -1.21 5.98
N ALA A 41 9.39 -0.16 6.54
CA ALA A 41 9.91 0.53 7.72
C ALA A 41 9.99 -0.39 8.94
N SER A 42 9.19 -1.46 9.02
CA SER A 42 9.24 -2.45 10.12
C SER A 42 10.56 -3.26 10.19
N ILE A 43 11.36 -3.26 9.13
CA ILE A 43 12.66 -3.94 9.08
C ILE A 43 13.68 -3.23 9.99
N ALA A 44 13.73 -1.90 9.94
CA ALA A 44 14.68 -1.12 10.72
C ALA A 44 14.59 -1.34 12.25
N PRO A 45 13.42 -1.27 12.90
CA PRO A 45 13.30 -1.55 14.33
C PRO A 45 13.59 -3.01 14.66
N PHE A 46 13.28 -3.96 13.77
CA PHE A 46 13.64 -5.37 13.98
C PHE A 46 15.16 -5.59 13.98
N ILE A 47 15.87 -5.03 12.99
CA ILE A 47 17.34 -5.09 12.94
C ILE A 47 17.97 -4.41 14.16
N GLY A 48 17.43 -3.26 14.58
CA GLY A 48 17.89 -2.58 15.78
C GLY A 48 17.73 -3.43 17.04
N LEU A 49 16.58 -4.11 17.17
CA LEU A 49 16.29 -4.97 18.31
C LEU A 49 17.23 -6.18 18.41
N ILE A 50 17.50 -6.88 17.29
CA ILE A 50 18.40 -8.04 17.29
C ILE A 50 19.88 -7.65 17.48
N SER A 51 20.26 -6.45 17.05
CA SER A 51 21.64 -5.95 17.13
C SER A 51 22.00 -5.50 18.54
N ASN A 52 21.04 -4.96 19.29
CA ASN A 52 21.21 -4.61 20.70
C ASN A 52 19.95 -4.95 21.51
N PRO A 53 19.88 -6.14 22.11
CA PRO A 53 18.76 -6.56 22.94
C PRO A 53 18.56 -5.71 24.22
N GLU A 54 19.58 -5.01 24.71
CA GLU A 54 19.45 -4.05 25.82
C GLU A 54 18.59 -2.82 25.42
N SER A 55 18.28 -2.66 24.13
CA SER A 55 17.35 -1.64 23.64
C SER A 55 15.94 -1.79 24.24
N ILE A 56 15.58 -2.99 24.73
CA ILE A 56 14.27 -3.26 25.35
C ILE A 56 14.09 -2.46 26.65
N SER A 57 15.14 -2.35 27.47
CA SER A 57 15.08 -1.63 28.75
C SER A 57 15.35 -0.13 28.60
N THR A 58 16.11 0.25 27.58
CA THR A 58 16.51 1.66 27.36
C THR A 58 15.54 2.46 26.51
N ASN A 59 14.82 1.82 25.57
CA ASN A 59 13.87 2.49 24.69
C ASN A 59 12.42 2.31 25.19
N LYS A 60 11.74 3.43 25.45
CA LYS A 60 10.33 3.45 25.91
C LYS A 60 9.39 2.70 24.97
N VAL A 61 9.66 2.72 23.66
CA VAL A 61 8.84 2.03 22.65
C VAL A 61 8.97 0.52 22.78
N PHE A 62 10.19 0.00 22.86
CA PHE A 62 10.40 -1.45 23.03
C PHE A 62 9.94 -1.93 24.41
N ALA A 63 10.19 -1.16 25.48
CA ALA A 63 9.70 -1.48 26.82
C ALA A 63 8.17 -1.59 26.87
N PHE A 64 7.47 -0.63 26.24
CA PHE A 64 6.00 -0.67 26.15
C PHE A 64 5.52 -1.89 25.37
N LEU A 65 6.12 -2.20 24.22
CA LEU A 65 5.74 -3.37 23.41
C LEU A 65 6.06 -4.70 24.12
N TYR A 66 7.16 -4.74 24.87
CA TYR A 66 7.56 -5.90 25.67
C TYR A 66 6.54 -6.19 26.77
N GLN A 67 6.11 -5.16 27.50
CA GLN A 67 5.10 -5.29 28.55
C GLN A 67 3.70 -5.55 27.98
N PHE A 68 3.35 -4.93 26.86
CA PHE A 68 2.06 -5.14 26.19
C PHE A 68 1.91 -6.57 25.66
N GLY A 69 2.99 -7.16 25.15
CA GLY A 69 3.01 -8.55 24.70
C GLY A 69 3.19 -9.59 25.81
N ASP A 70 3.26 -9.15 27.08
CA ASP A 70 3.45 -9.99 28.28
C ASP A 70 4.62 -11.00 28.15
N PHE A 71 5.71 -10.54 27.53
CA PHE A 71 6.87 -11.38 27.30
C PHE A 71 7.69 -11.55 28.58
N THR A 72 8.09 -12.79 28.86
CA THR A 72 8.88 -13.14 30.06
C THR A 72 10.38 -13.22 29.78
N SER A 73 10.77 -13.36 28.51
CA SER A 73 12.18 -13.39 28.10
C SER A 73 12.45 -12.49 26.89
N THR A 74 13.66 -11.93 26.85
CA THR A 74 14.18 -11.17 25.70
C THR A 74 14.14 -11.98 24.40
N GLU A 75 14.46 -13.27 24.46
CA GLU A 75 14.45 -14.16 23.30
C GLU A 75 13.04 -14.35 22.74
N SER A 76 12.05 -14.56 23.60
CA SER A 76 10.63 -14.66 23.20
C SER A 76 10.12 -13.36 22.58
N PHE A 77 10.52 -12.21 23.10
CA PHE A 77 10.17 -10.91 22.52
C PHE A 77 10.78 -10.72 21.13
N VAL A 78 12.08 -11.01 20.98
CA VAL A 78 12.78 -10.92 19.69
C VAL A 78 12.13 -11.84 18.66
N PHE A 79 11.80 -13.07 19.04
CA PHE A 79 11.13 -14.02 18.17
C PHE A 79 9.73 -13.54 17.76
N GLY A 80 8.95 -13.01 18.71
CA GLY A 80 7.65 -12.40 18.43
C GLY A 80 7.75 -11.21 17.48
N PHE A 81 8.76 -10.35 17.66
CA PHE A 81 9.02 -9.22 16.78
C PHE A 81 9.45 -9.67 15.37
N ALA A 82 10.22 -10.75 15.26
CA ALA A 82 10.58 -11.34 13.97
C ALA A 82 9.33 -11.79 13.20
N ILE A 83 8.42 -12.52 13.86
CA ILE A 83 7.14 -12.94 13.27
C ILE A 83 6.32 -11.72 12.87
N LEU A 84 6.22 -10.72 13.74
CA LEU A 84 5.49 -9.48 13.46
C LEU A 84 6.02 -8.78 12.20
N SER A 85 7.34 -8.61 12.07
CA SER A 85 7.95 -8.00 10.89
C SER A 85 7.70 -8.81 9.61
N ILE A 86 7.78 -10.15 9.68
CA ILE A 86 7.46 -11.02 8.54
C ILE A 86 5.99 -10.85 8.14
N VAL A 87 5.06 -10.88 9.10
CA VAL A 87 3.63 -10.69 8.85
C VAL A 87 3.37 -9.32 8.22
N MET A 88 3.99 -8.24 8.73
CA MET A 88 3.86 -6.90 8.18
C MET A 88 4.33 -6.82 6.73
N ILE A 89 5.45 -7.46 6.39
CA ILE A 89 5.97 -7.52 5.01
C ILE A 89 5.01 -8.31 4.11
N VAL A 90 4.53 -9.46 4.57
CA VAL A 90 3.60 -10.31 3.79
C VAL A 90 2.29 -9.58 3.53
N VAL A 91 1.69 -8.96 4.55
CA VAL A 91 0.47 -8.17 4.43
C VAL A 91 0.68 -6.99 3.49
N SER A 92 1.78 -6.25 3.67
CA SER A 92 2.15 -5.13 2.79
C SER A 92 2.21 -5.55 1.32
N ASN A 93 2.95 -6.61 1.01
CA ASN A 93 3.05 -7.11 -0.35
C ASN A 93 1.71 -7.67 -0.89
N GLY A 94 0.92 -8.31 -0.04
CA GLY A 94 -0.42 -8.76 -0.39
C GLY A 94 -1.34 -7.60 -0.79
N VAL A 95 -1.31 -6.50 -0.02
CA VAL A 95 -2.05 -5.28 -0.34
C VAL A 95 -1.55 -4.65 -1.64
N SER A 96 -0.24 -4.61 -1.88
CA SER A 96 0.34 -4.15 -3.15
C SER A 96 -0.14 -4.98 -4.34
N ALA A 97 -0.09 -6.30 -4.23
CA ALA A 97 -0.52 -7.22 -5.27
C ALA A 97 -2.01 -7.07 -5.58
N LEU A 98 -2.86 -7.00 -4.54
CA LEU A 98 -4.29 -6.75 -4.70
C LEU A 98 -4.56 -5.41 -5.39
N THR A 99 -3.84 -4.37 -4.99
CA THR A 99 -3.97 -3.02 -5.56
C THR A 99 -3.59 -3.00 -7.04
N LEU A 100 -2.51 -3.69 -7.41
CA LEU A 100 -2.09 -3.85 -8.81
C LEU A 100 -3.13 -4.61 -9.63
N TRP A 101 -3.66 -5.72 -9.09
CA TRP A 101 -4.68 -6.50 -9.76
C TRP A 101 -5.94 -5.68 -10.07
N LEU A 102 -6.43 -4.92 -9.09
CA LEU A 102 -7.58 -4.03 -9.27
C LEU A 102 -7.32 -2.93 -10.30
N GLN A 103 -6.12 -2.35 -10.32
CA GLN A 103 -5.72 -1.33 -11.30
C GLN A 103 -5.67 -1.90 -12.72
N PHE A 104 -5.04 -3.07 -12.92
CA PHE A 104 -4.97 -3.67 -14.25
C PHE A 104 -6.36 -4.01 -14.80
N GLY A 105 -7.25 -4.54 -13.96
CA GLY A 105 -8.64 -4.79 -14.34
C GLY A 105 -9.36 -3.51 -14.80
N PHE A 106 -9.20 -2.41 -14.06
CA PHE A 106 -9.77 -1.12 -14.43
C PHE A 106 -9.17 -0.54 -15.72
N GLN A 107 -7.85 -0.61 -15.89
CA GLN A 107 -7.15 -0.14 -17.08
C GLN A 107 -7.64 -0.86 -18.34
N PHE A 108 -7.79 -2.18 -18.28
CA PHE A 108 -8.28 -2.97 -19.41
C PHE A 108 -9.69 -2.55 -19.83
N ILE A 109 -10.61 -2.40 -18.86
CA ILE A 109 -11.98 -1.93 -19.11
C ILE A 109 -11.98 -0.51 -19.70
N LEU A 110 -11.17 0.39 -19.15
CA LEU A 110 -11.08 1.77 -19.61
C LEU A 110 -10.60 1.86 -21.06
N VAL A 111 -9.56 1.10 -21.42
CA VAL A 111 -9.03 1.04 -22.79
C VAL A 111 -10.06 0.55 -23.78
N LEU A 112 -10.81 -0.52 -23.45
CA LEU A 112 -11.87 -1.03 -24.31
C LEU A 112 -12.95 0.02 -24.54
N VAL A 113 -13.45 0.67 -23.48
CA VAL A 113 -14.52 1.67 -23.60
C VAL A 113 -14.07 2.87 -24.42
N CYS A 114 -12.85 3.37 -24.24
CA CYS A 114 -12.31 4.48 -25.02
C CYS A 114 -12.14 4.11 -26.50
N SER A 115 -11.65 2.90 -26.80
CA SER A 115 -11.48 2.41 -28.18
C SER A 115 -12.80 2.36 -28.95
N PHE A 116 -13.83 1.74 -28.37
CA PHE A 116 -15.17 1.66 -29.00
C PHE A 116 -15.83 3.04 -29.14
N ARG A 117 -15.65 3.94 -28.17
CA ARG A 117 -16.25 5.28 -28.22
C ARG A 117 -15.55 6.19 -29.22
N SER A 118 -14.25 6.03 -29.43
CA SER A 118 -13.50 6.76 -30.46
C SER A 118 -13.97 6.42 -31.88
N MET A 119 -14.17 5.12 -32.18
CA MET A 119 -14.69 4.68 -33.49
C MET A 119 -16.09 5.21 -33.80
N LYS A 120 -16.91 5.44 -32.78
CA LYS A 120 -18.27 5.96 -32.93
C LYS A 120 -18.33 7.48 -33.20
N ILE A 121 -17.22 8.19 -33.02
CA ILE A 121 -17.09 9.63 -33.27
C ILE A 121 -16.51 9.89 -34.68
N SER A 122 -15.89 8.89 -35.31
CA SER A 122 -15.32 8.97 -36.66
C SER A 122 -16.25 8.50 -37.79
N LEU A 123 -17.48 8.06 -37.46
CA LEU A 123 -18.55 7.63 -38.37
C LEU A 123 -19.72 8.60 -38.25
#